data_AF-A0A2S7WY11-F1
#
_entry.id   AF-A0A2S7WY11-F1
#
_cell.length_a   1.000
_cell.length_b   1.000
_cell.length_c   1.000
_cell.angle_alpha   90.00
_cell.angle_beta   90.00
_cell.angle_gamma   90.00
#
_symmetry.space_group_name_H-M   'P 1'
#
loop_
_entity.id
_entity.type
_entity.pdbx_description
1 polymer ?
#
loop_
_entity_poly.entity_id
_entity_poly.type
_entity_poly.pdbx_seq_one_letter_code
_entity_poly.pdbx_strand_id
1 'polypeptide(L)'
;MNLIKSKIFVALGSEVNTGKFEQYSTNAKFEELSKPNGLIYYEVKDLEEASSICRKFIQTYSLGSGNWLGGRVINEKSDFLARISYNGRIWDNENWEIANELAI
;
A
#
# COMPACT_ATOMS: atom_id res chain seq x y z
N MET A 1 7.85 -12.52 31.52
CA MET A 1 8.59 -12.07 30.32
C MET A 1 7.56 -11.47 29.38
N ASN A 2 7.37 -10.15 29.44
CA ASN A 2 6.43 -9.46 28.55
C ASN A 2 7.01 -9.50 27.14
N LEU A 3 6.47 -10.38 26.30
CA LEU A 3 6.67 -10.32 24.86
C LEU A 3 5.98 -9.04 24.38
N ILE A 4 6.73 -7.94 24.30
CA ILE A 4 6.25 -6.75 23.60
C ILE A 4 6.13 -7.18 22.14
N LYS A 5 4.90 -7.41 21.69
CA LYS A 5 4.61 -7.71 20.29
C LYS A 5 5.06 -6.48 19.49
N SER A 6 6.07 -6.65 18.63
CA SER A 6 6.60 -5.53 17.82
C SER A 6 5.44 -4.87 17.07
N LYS A 7 5.38 -3.55 17.10
CA LYS A 7 4.38 -2.84 16.30
C LYS A 7 4.69 -3.01 14.82
N ILE A 8 3.64 -3.10 14.01
CA ILE A 8 3.70 -3.25 12.57
C ILE A 8 2.99 -2.05 11.95
N PHE A 9 3.55 -1.50 10.89
CA PHE A 9 2.96 -0.39 10.16
C PHE A 9 2.92 -0.71 8.67
N VAL A 10 1.82 -0.34 8.01
CA VAL A 10 1.68 -0.48 6.56
C VAL A 10 1.55 0.90 5.92
N ALA A 11 2.29 1.09 4.83
CA ALA A 11 2.24 2.29 4.03
C ALA A 11 0.98 2.28 3.15
N LEU A 12 0.16 3.33 3.23
CA LEU A 12 -0.95 3.60 2.32
C LEU A 12 -0.67 4.91 1.60
N GLY A 13 -0.89 4.91 0.29
CA GLY A 13 -0.59 6.09 -0.49
C GLY A 13 -0.85 5.91 -1.97
N SER A 14 -1.01 7.04 -2.63
CA SER A 14 -1.17 7.15 -4.07
C SER A 14 -0.45 8.38 -4.58
N GLU A 15 -0.27 8.44 -5.88
CA GLU A 15 0.20 9.62 -6.61
C GLU A 15 -0.72 9.91 -7.77
N VAL A 16 -0.67 11.12 -8.31
CA VAL A 16 -1.43 11.45 -9.51
C VAL A 16 -0.92 10.63 -10.68
N ASN A 17 -1.81 9.96 -11.42
CA ASN A 17 -1.44 9.23 -12.63
C ASN A 17 -1.10 10.17 -13.79
N THR A 18 0.09 10.78 -13.76
CA THR A 18 0.54 11.79 -14.75
C THR A 18 0.54 11.24 -16.17
N GLY A 19 0.85 9.95 -16.36
CA GLY A 19 0.89 9.30 -17.68
C GLY A 19 -0.47 9.21 -18.38
N LYS A 20 -1.57 9.21 -17.62
CA LYS A 20 -2.94 9.23 -18.16
C LYS A 20 -3.66 10.55 -17.94
N PHE A 21 -3.11 11.43 -17.10
CA PHE A 21 -3.79 12.64 -16.66
C PHE A 21 -4.27 13.50 -17.83
N GLU A 22 -3.44 13.71 -18.85
CA GLU A 22 -3.82 14.54 -20.01
C GLU A 22 -4.93 13.93 -20.88
N GLN A 23 -5.13 12.61 -20.80
CA GLN A 23 -6.16 11.89 -21.55
C GLN A 23 -7.51 11.89 -20.80
N TYR A 24 -7.54 12.34 -19.55
CA TYR A 24 -8.75 12.41 -18.76
C TYR A 24 -9.65 13.57 -19.18
N SER A 25 -10.96 13.31 -19.13
CA SER A 25 -11.95 14.38 -19.16
C SER A 25 -11.75 15.32 -17.97
N THR A 26 -12.27 16.53 -18.05
CA THR A 26 -12.17 17.52 -16.96
C THR A 26 -12.67 16.96 -15.62
N ASN A 27 -13.79 16.23 -15.61
CA ASN A 27 -14.33 15.62 -14.39
C ASN A 27 -13.39 14.54 -13.84
N ALA A 28 -12.85 13.69 -14.72
CA ALA A 28 -11.89 12.65 -14.30
C ALA A 28 -10.57 13.25 -13.77
N LYS A 29 -10.13 14.41 -14.28
CA LYS A 29 -9.00 15.15 -13.71
C LYS A 29 -9.30 15.62 -12.28
N PHE A 30 -10.49 16.17 -12.02
CA PHE A 30 -10.90 16.56 -10.66
C PHE A 30 -11.00 15.37 -9.72
N GLU A 31 -11.58 14.26 -10.17
CA GLU A 31 -11.64 13.02 -9.39
C GLU A 31 -10.23 12.52 -9.05
N GLU A 32 -9.32 12.48 -10.02
CA GLU A 32 -7.93 12.05 -9.77
C GLU A 32 -7.21 12.97 -8.77
N LEU A 33 -7.35 14.29 -8.90
CA LEU A 33 -6.74 15.26 -7.98
C LEU A 33 -7.35 15.23 -6.56
N SER A 34 -8.56 14.69 -6.41
CA SER A 34 -9.19 14.53 -5.09
C SER A 34 -8.66 13.34 -4.29
N LYS A 35 -7.90 12.43 -4.94
CA LYS A 35 -7.33 11.26 -4.30
C LYS A 35 -6.14 11.65 -3.40
N PRO A 36 -5.83 10.86 -2.37
CA PRO A 36 -4.66 11.10 -1.54
C PRO A 36 -3.38 11.16 -2.39
N ASN A 37 -2.50 12.09 -2.08
CA ASN A 37 -1.19 12.19 -2.73
C ASN A 37 -0.09 12.10 -1.68
N GLY A 38 0.83 11.15 -1.85
CA GLY A 38 1.88 10.83 -0.90
C GLY A 38 1.62 9.54 -0.13
N LEU A 39 2.47 9.30 0.88
CA LEU A 39 2.55 8.03 1.61
C LEU A 39 2.44 8.27 3.12
N ILE A 40 1.57 7.51 3.79
CA ILE A 40 1.38 7.55 5.25
C ILE A 40 1.41 6.13 5.80
N TYR A 41 2.06 5.95 6.95
CA TYR A 41 2.11 4.66 7.65
C TYR A 41 1.00 4.55 8.70
N TYR A 42 0.28 3.43 8.67
CA TYR A 42 -0.79 3.11 9.63
C TYR A 42 -0.39 1.90 10.47
N GLU A 43 -0.55 2.00 11.79
CA GLU A 43 -0.33 0.88 12.71
C GLU A 43 -1.38 -0.22 12.45
N VAL A 44 -0.92 -1.47 12.38
CA VAL A 44 -1.72 -2.68 12.15
C VAL A 44 -1.25 -3.80 13.08
N LYS A 45 -2.14 -4.75 13.35
CA LYS A 45 -1.91 -5.87 14.28
C LYS A 45 -1.08 -7.00 13.67
N ASP A 46 -1.24 -7.21 12.36
CA ASP A 46 -0.64 -8.30 11.58
C ASP A 46 -0.68 -8.00 10.07
N LEU A 47 -0.13 -8.93 9.30
CA LEU A 47 -0.05 -8.84 7.84
C LEU A 47 -1.41 -9.03 7.15
N GLU A 48 -2.37 -9.71 7.79
CA GLU A 48 -3.72 -9.88 7.27
C GLU A 48 -4.49 -8.55 7.31
N GLU A 49 -4.43 -7.84 8.45
CA GLU A 49 -4.98 -6.49 8.58
C GLU A 49 -4.29 -5.51 7.62
N ALA A 50 -2.96 -5.62 7.45
CA ALA A 50 -2.21 -4.83 6.47
C ALA A 50 -2.72 -5.04 5.04
N SER A 51 -2.96 -6.29 4.63
CA SER A 51 -3.52 -6.61 3.32
C SER A 51 -4.94 -6.09 3.15
N SER A 52 -5.77 -6.27 4.19
CA SER A 52 -7.15 -5.80 4.22
C SER A 52 -7.25 -4.28 4.05
N ILE A 53 -6.46 -3.51 4.81
CA ILE A 53 -6.50 -2.04 4.74
C ILE A 53 -5.93 -1.50 3.42
N CYS A 54 -4.91 -2.15 2.83
CA CYS A 54 -4.43 -1.81 1.49
C CYS A 54 -5.54 -1.95 0.44
N ARG A 55 -6.22 -3.11 0.41
CA ARG A 55 -7.33 -3.33 -0.54
C ARG A 55 -8.48 -2.35 -0.31
N LYS A 56 -8.83 -2.07 0.95
CA LYS A 56 -9.85 -1.08 1.29
C LYS A 56 -9.49 0.32 0.81
N PHE A 57 -8.24 0.74 0.98
CA PHE A 57 -7.74 2.04 0.51
C PHE A 57 -7.82 2.14 -1.02
N ILE A 58 -7.33 1.11 -1.72
CA ILE A 58 -7.39 1.00 -3.18
C ILE A 58 -8.83 1.11 -3.68
N GLN A 59 -9.76 0.38 -3.07
CA GLN A 59 -11.18 0.40 -3.44
C GLN A 59 -11.81 1.77 -3.17
N THR A 60 -11.52 2.36 -2.01
CA THR A 60 -12.09 3.65 -1.57
C THR A 60 -11.72 4.77 -2.53
N TYR A 61 -10.48 4.79 -3.01
CA TYR A 61 -9.98 5.83 -3.92
C TYR A 61 -9.96 5.40 -5.39
N SER A 62 -10.53 4.24 -5.71
CA SER A 62 -10.55 3.66 -7.06
C SER A 62 -9.16 3.75 -7.74
N LEU A 63 -8.15 3.28 -7.03
CA LEU A 63 -6.77 3.29 -7.52
C LEU A 63 -6.57 2.15 -8.52
N GLY A 64 -5.70 2.39 -9.49
CA GLY A 64 -5.10 1.35 -10.31
C GLY A 64 -3.67 1.06 -9.86
N SER A 65 -3.03 0.10 -10.52
CA SER A 65 -1.61 -0.21 -10.25
C SER A 65 -0.68 0.97 -10.53
N GLY A 66 -1.01 1.83 -11.51
CA GLY A 66 -0.18 2.96 -11.92
C GLY A 66 -0.26 4.19 -11.02
N ASN A 67 -1.08 4.20 -9.97
CA ASN A 67 -1.13 5.25 -8.97
C ASN A 67 -1.14 4.70 -7.52
N TRP A 68 -0.80 3.43 -7.33
CA TRP A 68 -0.67 2.82 -6.01
C TRP A 68 0.80 2.86 -5.56
N LEU A 69 1.08 3.60 -4.48
CA LEU A 69 2.43 3.71 -3.89
C LEU A 69 2.60 2.85 -2.62
N GLY A 70 1.49 2.45 -2.01
CA GLY A 70 1.48 1.77 -0.72
C GLY A 70 1.95 0.31 -0.74
N GLY A 71 1.66 -0.35 0.38
CA GLY A 71 1.87 -1.77 0.60
C GLY A 71 3.20 -2.13 1.26
N ARG A 72 4.12 -1.19 1.47
CA ARG A 72 5.34 -1.47 2.25
C ARG A 72 4.98 -1.64 3.72
N VAL A 73 5.37 -2.76 4.32
CA VAL A 73 5.16 -3.06 5.73
C VAL A 73 6.47 -2.97 6.48
N ILE A 74 6.47 -2.26 7.62
CA ILE A 74 7.64 -2.05 8.46
C ILE A 74 7.37 -2.32 9.94
N ASN A 75 8.44 -2.53 10.71
CA ASN A 75 8.37 -2.47 12.16
C ASN A 75 8.58 -1.03 12.68
N GLU A 76 8.54 -0.88 14.00
CA GLU A 76 8.82 0.38 14.71
C GLU A 76 10.23 0.97 14.51
N LYS A 77 11.18 0.17 14.03
CA LYS A 77 12.54 0.60 13.66
C LYS A 77 12.67 0.97 12.19
N SER A 78 11.56 0.95 11.44
CA SER A 78 11.51 1.14 9.99
C SER A 78 12.17 0.03 9.17
N ASP A 79 12.46 -1.13 9.78
CA ASP A 79 12.92 -2.31 9.06
C ASP A 79 11.77 -2.89 8.24
N PHE A 80 12.08 -3.30 7.01
CA PHE A 80 11.13 -3.96 6.13
C PHE A 80 10.70 -5.32 6.71
N LEU A 81 9.40 -5.59 6.68
CA LEU A 81 8.82 -6.87 7.10
C LEU A 81 8.18 -7.63 5.93
N ALA A 82 7.46 -6.92 5.05
CA ALA A 82 6.75 -7.50 3.92
C ALA A 82 6.31 -6.42 2.92
N ARG A 83 5.93 -6.84 1.72
CA ARG A 83 5.25 -5.99 0.73
C ARG A 83 3.86 -6.55 0.43
N ILE A 84 2.85 -5.70 0.48
CA ILE A 84 1.49 -5.98 0.01
C ILE A 84 1.37 -5.45 -1.43
N SER A 85 1.07 -6.31 -2.38
CA SER A 85 0.76 -5.87 -3.75
C SER A 85 -0.69 -5.41 -3.88
N TYR A 86 -1.00 -4.73 -4.98
CA TYR A 86 -2.32 -4.18 -5.28
C TYR A 86 -3.50 -5.15 -5.07
N ASN A 87 -3.30 -6.44 -5.36
CA ASN A 87 -4.29 -7.51 -5.19
C ASN A 87 -4.38 -8.08 -3.76
N GLY A 88 -3.58 -7.57 -2.82
CA GLY A 88 -3.51 -8.04 -1.43
C GLY A 88 -2.58 -9.23 -1.18
N ARG A 89 -1.85 -9.72 -2.19
CA ARG A 89 -0.80 -10.74 -1.99
C ARG A 89 0.36 -10.14 -1.21
N ILE A 90 1.04 -11.00 -0.45
CA ILE A 90 2.02 -10.59 0.56
C ILE A 90 3.35 -11.22 0.20
N TRP A 91 4.40 -10.41 0.14
CA TRP A 91 5.72 -10.80 -0.34
C TRP A 91 6.76 -10.57 0.75
N ASP A 92 7.70 -11.51 0.86
CA ASP A 92 8.78 -11.49 1.86
C ASP A 92 9.99 -10.61 1.47
N ASN A 93 9.98 -10.02 0.28
CA ASN A 93 11.10 -9.23 -0.25
C ASN A 93 10.63 -7.99 -1.02
N GLU A 94 11.43 -6.93 -0.99
CA GLU A 94 11.20 -5.74 -1.83
C GLU A 94 11.60 -5.97 -3.28
N ASN A 95 12.56 -6.87 -3.54
CA ASN A 95 12.94 -7.28 -4.88
C ASN A 95 12.01 -8.37 -5.40
N TRP A 96 11.16 -8.00 -6.36
CA TRP A 96 10.16 -8.87 -6.98
C TRP A 96 10.76 -10.08 -7.73
N GLU A 97 12.03 -10.03 -8.14
CA GLU A 97 12.70 -11.12 -8.86
C GLU A 97 12.99 -12.34 -7.97
N ILE A 98 13.14 -12.10 -6.66
CA ILE A 98 13.50 -13.13 -5.66
C ILE A 98 12.44 -13.29 -4.56
N ALA A 99 11.36 -12.51 -4.63
CA ALA A 99 10.31 -12.51 -3.63
C ALA A 99 9.49 -13.81 -3.66
N ASN A 100 9.20 -14.35 -2.48
CA ASN A 100 8.25 -15.43 -2.30
C ASN A 100 6.96 -14.90 -1.69
N GLU A 101 5.83 -15.45 -2.14
CA GLU A 101 4.55 -15.13 -1.53
C GLU A 101 4.46 -15.79 -0.15
N LEU A 102 4.11 -15.00 0.85
CA LEU A 102 3.75 -15.50 2.18
C LEU A 102 2.28 -15.94 2.13
N ALA A 103 2.05 -17.25 2.18
CA ALA A 103 0.72 -17.80 2.42
C ALA A 103 0.35 -17.57 3.90
N ILE A 104 -0.69 -16.78 4.13
CA ILE A 104 -1.25 -16.49 5.46
C ILE A 104 -2.66 -17.05 5.53
#